data_AF-A0A4Y3FWW1-F1
#
_entry.id   AF-A0A4Y3FWW1-F1
#
_cell.length_a   1.000
_cell.length_b   1.000
_cell.length_c   1.000
_cell.angle_alpha   90.00
_cell.angle_beta   90.00
_cell.angle_gamma   90.00
#
_symmetry.space_group_name_H-M   'P 1'
#
loop_
_entity.id
_entity.type
_entity.pdbx_description
1 polymer ?
#
loop_
_entity_poly.entity_id
_entity_poly.type
_entity_poly.pdbx_seq_one_letter_code
_entity_poly.pdbx_strand_id
1 'polypeptide(L)'
;MTSLRKKKISGKIYWYAIRNARVNGKPKTVWQRYLGTVDHVVDVFERFGKLDITLKTYDFGGIAALLAVAEELQRMRVRLVKVKGTKKAKIVVEQMTLEQANLFSALKLNRVVPDN
;
A
#
# COMPACT_ATOMS: atom_id res chain seq x y z
N MET A 1 27.66 -16.38 -0.03
CA MET A 1 27.64 -16.27 -1.50
C MET A 1 26.55 -17.17 -2.06
N THR A 2 25.85 -16.74 -3.10
CA THR A 2 24.86 -17.58 -3.81
C THR A 2 25.57 -18.35 -4.92
N SER A 3 25.26 -19.64 -5.09
CA SER A 3 25.79 -20.48 -6.17
C SER A 3 24.71 -21.31 -6.84
N LEU A 4 25.00 -21.79 -8.05
CA LEU A 4 24.14 -22.73 -8.78
C LEU A 4 24.56 -24.17 -8.47
N ARG A 5 23.57 -25.03 -8.22
CA ARG A 5 23.76 -26.45 -7.96
C ARG A 5 22.91 -27.28 -8.91
N LYS A 6 23.58 -28.20 -9.60
CA LYS A 6 22.96 -29.24 -10.43
C LYS A 6 22.56 -30.43 -9.56
N LYS A 7 21.38 -31.00 -9.80
CA LYS A 7 20.90 -32.24 -9.17
C LYS A 7 20.25 -33.15 -10.23
N LYS A 8 20.64 -34.43 -10.24
CA LYS A 8 20.01 -35.45 -11.10
C LYS A 8 18.97 -36.21 -10.28
N ILE A 9 17.71 -36.23 -10.71
CA ILE A 9 16.61 -36.94 -10.06
C ILE A 9 15.82 -37.68 -11.14
N SER A 10 15.69 -39.00 -11.00
CA SER A 10 15.01 -39.87 -11.98
C SER A 10 15.45 -39.61 -13.43
N GLY A 11 16.76 -39.53 -13.66
CA GLY A 11 17.35 -39.28 -14.98
C GLY A 11 17.35 -37.82 -15.43
N LYS A 12 16.51 -36.95 -14.86
CA LYS A 12 16.37 -35.54 -15.25
C LYS A 12 17.32 -34.63 -14.47
N ILE A 13 17.81 -33.58 -15.13
CA ILE A 13 18.72 -32.59 -14.55
C ILE A 13 17.93 -31.37 -14.11
N TYR A 14 18.15 -30.97 -12.86
CA TYR A 14 17.50 -29.85 -12.20
C TYR A 14 18.53 -28.88 -11.65
N TRP A 15 18.23 -27.59 -11.74
CA TRP A 15 19.07 -26.53 -11.20
C TRP A 15 18.44 -25.88 -9.98
N TYR A 16 19.30 -25.55 -9.02
CA TYR A 16 18.94 -24.85 -7.80
C TYR A 16 19.89 -23.68 -7.57
N ALA A 17 19.35 -22.53 -7.15
CA ALA A 17 20.14 -21.48 -6.53
C ALA A 17 20.24 -21.77 -5.02
N ILE A 18 21.45 -21.71 -4.47
CA ILE A 18 21.70 -22.01 -3.06
C ILE A 18 22.51 -20.89 -2.45
N ARG A 19 22.16 -20.49 -1.23
CA ARG A 19 23.00 -19.62 -0.41
C ARG A 19 23.45 -20.35 0.83
N ASN A 20 24.77 -20.44 0.98
CA ASN A 20 25.40 -20.94 2.20
C ASN A 20 25.91 -19.78 3.05
N ALA A 21 25.78 -19.91 4.37
CA ALA A 21 26.37 -19.03 5.37
C ALA A 21 26.75 -19.83 6.61
N ARG A 22 27.55 -19.24 7.51
CA ARG A 22 27.79 -19.85 8.83
C ARG A 22 26.66 -19.44 9.77
N VAL A 23 26.02 -20.41 10.40
CA VAL A 23 25.01 -20.19 11.45
C VAL A 23 25.55 -20.84 12.71
N ASN A 24 25.72 -20.07 13.78
CA ASN A 24 26.36 -20.51 15.03
C ASN A 24 27.73 -21.18 14.78
N GLY A 25 28.54 -20.54 13.93
CA GLY A 25 29.88 -21.02 13.63
C GLY A 25 29.95 -22.27 12.74
N LYS A 26 28.84 -22.83 12.24
CA LYS A 26 28.86 -24.00 11.33
C LYS A 26 28.33 -23.63 9.93
N PRO A 27 28.99 -24.05 8.83
CA PRO A 27 28.45 -23.87 7.49
C PRO A 27 27.08 -24.53 7.34
N LYS A 28 26.07 -23.77 6.92
CA LYS A 28 24.72 -24.24 6.64
C LYS A 28 24.17 -23.62 5.37
N THR A 29 23.32 -24.38 4.67
CA THR A 29 22.48 -23.83 3.59
C THR A 29 21.35 -23.02 4.22
N VAL A 30 21.38 -21.71 4.01
CA VAL A 30 20.38 -20.77 4.53
C VAL A 30 19.10 -20.86 3.70
N TRP A 31 19.23 -21.01 2.39
CA TRP A 31 18.11 -21.25 1.51
C TRP A 31 18.54 -21.96 0.22
N GLN A 32 17.57 -22.65 -0.38
CA GLN A 32 17.67 -23.29 -1.68
C GLN A 32 16.39 -23.01 -2.48
N ARG A 33 16.53 -22.50 -3.71
CA ARG A 33 15.42 -22.23 -4.62
C ARG A 33 15.56 -23.09 -5.87
N TYR A 34 14.48 -23.75 -6.26
CA TYR A 34 14.41 -24.53 -7.49
C TYR A 34 14.25 -23.58 -8.69
N LEU A 35 15.09 -23.77 -9.71
CA LEU A 35 15.09 -22.93 -10.92
C LEU A 35 14.42 -23.62 -12.13
N GLY A 36 14.18 -24.93 -12.05
CA GLY A 36 13.68 -25.71 -13.17
C GLY A 36 14.69 -26.71 -13.72
N THR A 37 14.34 -27.31 -14.86
CA THR A 37 15.26 -28.05 -15.71
C THR A 37 16.19 -27.09 -16.47
N VAL A 38 17.24 -27.62 -17.09
CA VAL A 38 18.10 -26.83 -18.00
C VAL A 38 17.26 -26.15 -19.07
N ASP A 39 16.39 -26.92 -19.73
CA ASP A 39 15.58 -26.44 -20.85
C ASP A 39 14.63 -25.32 -20.42
N HIS A 40 14.03 -25.44 -19.23
CA HIS A 40 13.17 -24.40 -18.67
C HIS A 40 13.94 -23.10 -18.37
N VAL A 41 15.16 -23.21 -17.83
CA VAL A 41 15.98 -22.02 -17.54
C VAL A 41 16.37 -21.30 -18.83
N VAL A 42 16.73 -22.04 -19.88
CA VAL A 42 17.06 -21.49 -21.21
C VAL A 42 15.83 -20.84 -21.85
N ASP A 43 14.68 -21.53 -21.86
CA ASP A 43 13.42 -21.02 -22.40
C ASP A 43 12.99 -19.71 -21.71
N VAL A 44 13.07 -19.63 -20.38
CA VAL A 44 12.79 -18.40 -19.64
C VAL A 44 13.74 -17.28 -20.07
N PHE A 45 15.04 -17.54 -20.19
CA PHE A 45 16.02 -16.52 -20.57
C PHE A 45 15.79 -16.01 -22.01
N GLU A 46 15.53 -16.91 -22.95
CA GLU A 46 15.23 -16.56 -24.34
C GLU A 46 13.92 -15.77 -24.50
N ARG A 47 12.90 -16.08 -23.68
CA ARG A 47 11.64 -15.31 -23.64
C ARG A 47 11.85 -13.92 -23.03
N PHE A 48 12.57 -13.82 -21.92
CA PHE A 48 12.85 -12.53 -21.29
C PHE A 48 13.62 -11.58 -22.22
N GLY A 49 14.58 -12.10 -22.99
CA GLY A 49 15.31 -11.30 -23.99
C GLY A 49 14.44 -10.77 -25.14
N LYS A 50 13.21 -11.30 -25.30
CA LYS A 50 12.24 -10.93 -26.33
C LYS A 50 11.05 -10.13 -25.77
N LEU A 51 11.00 -9.90 -24.46
CA LEU A 51 9.90 -9.19 -23.83
C LEU A 51 10.14 -7.67 -23.95
N ASP A 52 9.46 -7.04 -24.91
CA ASP A 52 9.33 -5.58 -24.97
C ASP A 52 8.23 -5.13 -23.99
N ILE A 53 8.57 -5.09 -22.70
CA ILE A 53 7.64 -4.65 -21.66
C ILE A 53 7.67 -3.13 -21.57
N THR A 54 6.69 -2.49 -22.20
CA THR A 54 6.40 -1.07 -21.92
C THR A 54 5.50 -0.98 -20.68
N LEU A 55 6.08 -0.58 -19.54
CA LEU A 55 5.34 -0.32 -18.31
C LEU A 55 4.90 1.15 -18.25
N LYS A 56 3.59 1.41 -18.26
CA LYS A 56 3.06 2.73 -17.89
C LYS A 56 2.86 2.77 -16.39
N THR A 57 3.75 3.47 -15.68
CA THR A 57 3.57 3.79 -14.27
C THR A 57 2.88 5.15 -14.15
N TYR A 58 1.96 5.26 -13.19
CA TYR A 58 1.35 6.53 -12.80
C TYR A 58 1.69 6.76 -11.33
N ASP A 59 2.00 8.00 -10.98
CA ASP A 59 2.22 8.38 -9.59
C ASP A 59 0.87 8.65 -8.91
N PHE A 60 0.56 7.86 -7.89
CA PHE A 60 -0.66 7.99 -7.09
C PHE A 60 -0.40 8.60 -5.71
N GLY A 61 0.85 8.92 -5.37
CA GLY A 61 1.21 9.45 -4.05
C GLY A 61 0.56 10.80 -3.79
N GLY A 62 0.64 11.72 -4.76
CA GLY A 62 0.04 13.05 -4.65
C GLY A 62 -1.49 13.00 -4.53
N ILE A 63 -2.16 12.20 -5.35
CA ILE A 63 -3.62 12.05 -5.31
C ILE A 63 -4.07 11.43 -3.98
N ALA A 64 -3.37 10.40 -3.51
CA ALA A 64 -3.68 9.79 -2.21
C ALA A 64 -3.48 10.76 -1.05
N ALA A 65 -2.43 11.59 -1.07
CA ALA A 65 -2.20 12.61 -0.05
C ALA A 65 -3.31 13.67 -0.04
N LEU A 66 -3.72 14.18 -1.21
CA LEU A 66 -4.84 15.11 -1.31
C LEU A 66 -6.15 14.52 -0.80
N LEU A 67 -6.46 13.27 -1.14
CA LEU A 67 -7.66 12.59 -0.67
C LEU A 67 -7.65 12.45 0.85
N ALA A 68 -6.52 12.04 1.44
CA ALA A 68 -6.40 11.90 2.89
C ALA A 68 -6.64 13.24 3.63
N VAL A 69 -6.06 14.34 3.12
CA VAL A 69 -6.30 15.68 3.68
C VAL A 69 -7.77 16.09 3.52
N ALA A 70 -8.39 15.82 2.37
CA ALA A 70 -9.80 16.13 2.15
C ALA A 70 -10.73 15.37 3.11
N GLU A 71 -10.46 14.09 3.36
CA GLU A 71 -11.23 13.27 4.31
C GLU A 71 -11.10 13.77 5.76
N GLU A 72 -9.91 14.23 6.16
CA GLU A 72 -9.70 14.83 7.48
C GLU A 72 -10.49 16.13 7.64
N LEU A 73 -10.42 16.99 6.62
CA LEU A 73 -11.18 18.25 6.60
C LEU A 73 -12.70 18.03 6.62
N GLN A 74 -13.21 16.98 5.96
CA GLN A 74 -14.64 16.63 6.00
C GLN A 74 -15.13 16.23 7.40
N ARG A 75 -14.22 15.76 8.27
CA ARG A 75 -14.54 15.46 9.67
C ARG A 75 -14.55 16.72 10.54
N MET A 76 -14.04 17.85 10.07
CA MET A 76 -14.09 19.09 10.83
C MET A 76 -15.43 19.81 10.58
N ARG A 77 -16.03 20.30 11.66
CA ARG A 77 -17.23 21.13 11.60
C ARG A 77 -16.98 22.45 12.31
N VAL A 78 -17.39 23.54 11.65
CA VAL A 78 -17.40 24.88 12.23
C VAL A 78 -18.84 25.25 12.56
N ARG A 79 -19.10 25.76 13.77
CA ARG A 79 -20.41 26.25 14.21
C ARG A 79 -20.29 27.65 14.82
N LEU A 80 -21.34 28.45 14.66
CA LEU A 80 -21.53 29.68 15.40
C LEU A 80 -22.44 29.40 16.59
N VAL A 81 -21.96 29.66 17.80
CA VAL A 81 -22.69 29.44 19.05
C VAL A 81 -22.90 30.77 19.76
N LYS A 82 -24.15 31.11 20.09
CA LYS A 82 -24.48 32.30 20.88
C LYS A 82 -24.01 32.11 22.33
N VAL A 83 -23.32 33.11 22.88
CA VAL A 83 -22.87 33.08 24.28
C VAL A 83 -24.05 33.47 25.17
N LYS A 84 -24.46 32.54 26.05
CA LYS A 84 -25.61 32.70 26.97
C LYS A 84 -25.51 34.02 27.74
N GLY A 85 -26.59 34.80 27.74
CA GLY A 85 -26.64 36.11 28.42
C GLY A 85 -26.01 37.28 27.66
N THR A 86 -25.49 37.07 26.44
CA THR A 86 -24.93 38.15 25.60
C THR A 86 -25.49 38.12 24.17
N LYS A 87 -25.34 39.23 23.44
CA LYS A 87 -25.58 39.28 21.98
C LYS A 87 -24.38 38.81 21.15
N LYS A 88 -23.34 38.24 21.78
CA LYS A 88 -22.10 37.82 21.10
C LYS A 88 -22.20 36.36 20.63
N ALA A 89 -21.60 36.06 19.49
CA ALA A 89 -21.43 34.71 18.96
C ALA A 89 -19.96 34.28 19.05
N LYS A 90 -19.72 32.98 19.18
CA LYS A 90 -18.39 32.35 19.20
C LYS A 90 -18.32 31.29 18.09
N ILE A 91 -17.19 31.25 17.39
CA ILE A 91 -16.87 30.17 16.46
C ILE A 91 -16.35 28.98 17.28
N VAL A 92 -16.95 27.82 17.06
CA VAL A 92 -16.54 26.55 17.66
C VAL A 92 -16.21 25.58 16.52
N VAL A 93 -15.02 24.98 16.59
CA VAL A 93 -14.57 23.95 15.64
C VAL A 93 -14.56 22.61 16.38
N GLU A 94 -15.21 21.62 15.81
CA GLU A 94 -15.37 20.29 16.40
C GLU A 94 -14.97 19.22 15.38
N GLN A 95 -14.38 18.13 15.85
CA GLN A 95 -14.14 16.95 15.05
C GLN A 95 -15.35 16.01 15.16
N MET A 96 -15.83 15.54 14.01
CA MET A 96 -16.92 14.59 13.87
C MET A 96 -16.37 13.18 13.64
N THR A 97 -17.12 12.17 14.08
CA THR A 97 -16.87 10.80 13.64
C THR A 97 -17.22 10.63 12.16
N LEU A 98 -16.74 9.55 11.53
CA LEU A 98 -17.05 9.25 10.14
C LEU A 98 -18.55 9.08 9.90
N GLU A 99 -19.24 8.40 10.81
CA GLU A 99 -20.69 8.21 10.76
C GLU A 99 -21.45 9.53 10.82
N GLN A 100 -21.03 10.44 11.71
CA GLN A 100 -21.59 11.77 11.81
C GLN A 100 -21.36 12.55 10.51
N ALA A 101 -20.12 12.61 10.01
CA ALA A 101 -19.80 13.33 8.77
C ALA A 101 -20.65 12.83 7.59
N ASN A 102 -20.81 11.51 7.45
CA ASN A 102 -21.65 10.91 6.42
C ASN A 102 -23.14 11.26 6.59
N LEU A 103 -23.65 11.21 7.82
CA LEU A 103 -25.03 11.58 8.12
C LEU A 103 -25.30 13.06 7.80
N PHE A 104 -24.43 13.97 8.22
CA PHE A 104 -24.57 15.41 7.95
C PHE A 104 -24.54 15.71 6.44
N SER A 105 -23.64 15.04 5.71
CA SER A 105 -23.54 15.16 4.24
C SER A 105 -24.81 14.65 3.55
N ALA A 106 -25.31 13.47 3.93
CA ALA A 106 -26.53 12.89 3.38
C ALA A 106 -27.77 13.76 3.64
N LEU A 107 -27.85 14.34 4.83
CA LEU A 107 -28.93 15.26 5.23
C LEU A 107 -28.76 16.68 4.65
N LYS A 108 -27.68 16.96 3.89
CA LYS A 108 -27.35 18.29 3.34
C LYS A 108 -27.30 19.40 4.40
N LEU A 109 -26.97 19.05 5.65
CA LEU A 109 -26.96 19.97 6.79
C LEU A 109 -25.75 20.91 6.81
N ASN A 110 -24.90 20.84 5.79
CA ASN A 110 -23.68 21.63 5.60
C ASN A 110 -23.96 23.15 5.44
N ARG A 111 -25.24 23.55 5.35
CA ARG A 111 -25.69 24.94 5.12
C ARG A 111 -26.67 25.48 6.15
N VAL A 112 -27.11 24.70 7.13
CA VAL A 112 -28.17 25.15 8.05
C VAL A 112 -27.57 26.06 9.13
N VAL A 113 -27.66 27.37 8.89
CA VAL A 113 -27.69 28.38 9.96
C VAL A 113 -29.09 28.28 10.57
N PRO A 114 -29.24 27.95 11.87
CA PRO A 114 -30.56 27.97 12.49
C PRO A 114 -31.10 29.40 12.46
N ASP A 115 -32.27 29.60 11.88
CA ASP A 115 -33.03 30.83 12.08
C ASP A 115 -33.57 30.87 13.52
N ASN A 116 -33.48 32.06 14.12
CA ASN A 116 -33.65 32.37 15.55
C ASN A 116 -34.76 31.64 16.31
#